data_AF-A0A343ERN0-F1
#
_entry.id   AF-A0A343ERN0-F1
#
_cell.length_a   1.000
_cell.length_b   1.000
_cell.length_c   1.000
_cell.angle_alpha   90.00
_cell.angle_beta   90.00
_cell.angle_gamma   90.00
#
_symmetry.space_group_name_H-M   'P 1'
#
loop_
_entity.id
_entity.type
_entity.pdbx_description
1 polymer ?
#
loop_
_entity_poly.entity_id
_entity_poly.type
_entity_poly.pdbx_seq_one_letter_code
_entity_poly.pdbx_strand_id
1 'polypeptide(L)'
;MIFVLLLICMVQAFIFNSAHIMALLLLLESMMLILMCYFFFILIELGSDPFMFLLMLTLGACEAALGLSVLVSLMRFHGNDQLSSVLSVKWFAKITYN
;
A
#
# COMPACT_ATOMS: atom_id res chain seq x y z
N MET A 1 12.09 0.80 19.30
CA MET A 1 12.70 -0.45 18.77
C MET A 1 11.66 -1.44 18.25
N ILE A 2 10.61 -1.81 19.02
CA ILE A 2 9.59 -2.76 18.56
C ILE A 2 8.96 -2.38 17.20
N PHE A 3 8.55 -1.13 17.00
CA PHE A 3 7.92 -0.69 15.75
C PHE A 3 8.84 -0.88 14.54
N VAL A 4 10.14 -0.63 14.69
CA VAL A 4 11.14 -0.80 13.62
C VAL A 4 11.30 -2.28 13.26
N LEU A 5 11.33 -3.18 14.26
CA LEU A 5 11.39 -4.62 14.02
C LEU A 5 10.15 -5.14 13.29
N LEU A 6 8.95 -4.67 13.67
CA LEU A 6 7.70 -5.02 13.00
C LEU A 6 7.72 -4.55 11.54
N LEU A 7 8.21 -3.34 11.29
CA LEU A 7 8.32 -2.79 9.94
C LEU A 7 9.27 -3.62 9.08
N ILE A 8 10.44 -4.01 9.60
CA ILE A 8 11.39 -4.88 8.89
C ILE A 8 10.74 -6.24 8.55
N CYS A 9 10.05 -6.86 9.52
CA CYS A 9 9.37 -8.14 9.31
C CYS A 9 8.31 -8.05 8.21
N MET A 10 7.51 -6.98 8.22
CA MET A 10 6.49 -6.75 7.20
C MET A 10 7.11 -6.45 5.82
N VAL A 11 8.27 -5.78 5.75
CA VAL A 11 8.94 -5.49 4.45
C VAL A 11 9.39 -6.82 3.86
N GLN A 12 9.95 -7.68 4.71
CA GLN A 12 10.36 -9.01 4.31
C GLN A 12 9.15 -9.83 3.83
N ALA A 13 8.03 -9.81 4.55
CA ALA A 13 6.79 -10.47 4.13
C ALA A 13 6.24 -9.92 2.79
N PHE A 14 6.36 -8.62 2.55
CA PHE A 14 5.97 -7.98 1.29
C PHE A 14 6.81 -8.47 0.11
N ILE A 15 8.13 -8.62 0.29
CA ILE A 15 9.04 -9.12 -0.75
C ILE A 15 8.72 -10.59 -1.10
N PHE A 16 8.40 -11.42 -0.10
CA PHE A 16 8.12 -12.85 -0.31
C PHE A 16 6.72 -13.14 -0.87
N ASN A 17 5.71 -12.31 -0.57
CA ASN A 17 4.31 -12.54 -0.99
C ASN A 17 3.93 -11.86 -2.32
N SER A 18 4.78 -11.98 -3.33
CA SER A 18 4.62 -11.33 -4.64
C SER A 18 3.73 -12.08 -5.63
N ALA A 19 2.84 -12.97 -5.21
CA ALA A 19 1.99 -13.75 -6.13
C ALA A 19 0.54 -13.23 -6.26
N HIS A 20 -0.04 -12.75 -5.15
CA HIS A 20 -1.43 -12.30 -5.10
C HIS A 20 -1.49 -10.81 -4.79
N ILE A 21 -2.02 -10.03 -5.74
CA ILE A 21 -2.14 -8.58 -5.65
C ILE A 21 -2.95 -8.14 -4.41
N MET A 22 -4.00 -8.89 -4.04
CA MET A 22 -4.77 -8.65 -2.82
C MET A 22 -3.93 -8.80 -1.53
N ALA A 23 -3.02 -9.77 -1.48
CA ALA A 23 -2.16 -9.99 -0.32
C ALA A 23 -1.12 -8.87 -0.19
N LEU A 24 -0.58 -8.37 -1.31
CA LEU A 24 0.33 -7.22 -1.33
C LEU A 24 -0.33 -5.95 -0.80
N LEU A 25 -1.60 -5.70 -1.15
CA LEU A 25 -2.36 -4.55 -0.62
C LEU A 25 -2.54 -4.62 0.89
N LEU A 26 -2.92 -5.79 1.42
CA LEU A 26 -3.15 -5.97 2.85
C LEU A 26 -1.85 -5.82 3.65
N LEU A 27 -0.72 -6.23 3.08
CA LEU A 27 0.61 -5.98 3.64
C LEU A 27 1.01 -4.50 3.57
N LEU A 28 0.61 -3.76 2.53
CA LEU A 28 0.86 -2.32 2.46
C LEU A 28 0.02 -1.52 3.47
N GLU A 29 -1.24 -1.92 3.66
CA GLU A 29 -2.12 -1.30 4.65
C GLU A 29 -1.62 -1.55 6.09
N SER A 30 -1.15 -2.76 6.39
CA SER A 30 -0.58 -3.08 7.70
C SER A 30 0.68 -2.26 8.01
N MET A 31 1.51 -1.98 7.00
CA MET A 31 2.66 -1.08 7.11
C MET A 31 2.28 0.34 7.47
N MET A 32 1.28 0.89 6.79
CA MET A 32 0.79 2.24 7.04
C MET A 32 0.22 2.37 8.46
N LEU A 33 -0.48 1.34 8.95
CA LEU A 33 -0.98 1.29 10.33
C LEU A 33 0.16 1.26 11.37
N ILE A 34 1.21 0.47 11.15
CA ILE A 34 2.39 0.43 12.04
C ILE A 34 3.04 1.82 12.10
N LEU A 35 3.15 2.52 10.97
CA LEU A 35 3.68 3.88 10.90
C LEU A 35 2.80 4.88 11.65
N MET A 36 1.47 4.81 11.47
CA MET A 36 0.51 5.70 12.14
C MET A 36 0.51 5.49 13.66
N CYS A 37 0.58 4.24 14.13
CA CYS A 37 0.75 3.96 15.55
C CYS A 37 2.05 4.56 16.10
N TYR A 38 3.17 4.39 15.39
CA TYR A 38 4.44 4.97 15.80
C TYR A 38 4.37 6.51 15.87
N PHE A 39 3.73 7.14 14.89
CA PHE A 39 3.52 8.60 14.88
C PHE A 39 2.64 9.07 16.05
N PHE A 40 1.61 8.32 16.41
CA PHE A 40 0.77 8.61 17.57
C PHE A 40 1.59 8.62 18.88
N PHE A 41 2.46 7.63 19.09
CA PHE A 41 3.34 7.62 20.25
C PHE A 41 4.29 8.82 20.27
N ILE A 42 4.85 9.22 19.12
CA ILE A 42 5.68 10.42 19.03
C ILE A 42 4.89 11.69 19.40
N LEU A 43 3.65 11.82 18.94
CA LEU A 43 2.82 12.98 19.24
C LEU A 43 2.47 13.09 20.74
N ILE A 44 2.26 11.95 21.41
CA ILE A 44 2.05 11.89 22.86
C ILE A 44 3.31 12.38 23.59
N GLU A 45 4.50 11.89 23.20
CA GLU A 45 5.77 12.29 23.82
C GLU A 45 6.09 13.78 23.60
N LEU A 46 5.71 14.34 22.44
CA LEU A 46 5.84 15.78 22.17
C LEU A 46 4.77 16.63 22.89
N GLY A 47 3.74 16.03 23.49
CA GLY A 47 2.63 16.76 24.10
C GLY A 47 1.80 17.58 23.10
N SER A 48 1.82 17.19 21.83
CA SER A 48 1.13 17.89 20.74
C SER A 48 -0.37 17.60 20.69
N ASP A 49 -1.16 18.52 20.14
CA ASP A 49 -2.60 18.36 20.03
C ASP A 49 -2.99 17.16 19.14
N PRO A 50 -4.02 16.37 19.53
CA PRO A 50 -4.45 15.20 18.77
C PRO A 50 -5.02 15.54 17.39
N PHE A 51 -5.26 16.82 17.11
CA PHE A 51 -5.71 17.31 15.81
C PHE A 51 -4.73 16.95 14.68
N MET A 52 -3.41 17.01 14.96
CA MET A 52 -2.37 16.63 13.98
C MET A 52 -2.42 15.14 13.63
N PHE A 53 -2.73 14.28 14.60
CA PHE A 53 -2.93 12.85 14.36
C PHE A 53 -4.14 12.60 13.46
N LEU A 54 -5.25 13.28 13.74
CA LEU A 54 -6.51 13.11 13.02
C LEU A 54 -6.39 13.57 11.56
N LEU A 55 -5.67 14.66 11.31
CA LEU A 55 -5.35 15.12 9.96
C LEU A 55 -4.52 14.08 9.19
N MET A 56 -3.44 13.55 9.79
CA MET A 56 -2.63 12.51 9.17
C MET A 56 -3.41 11.22 8.89
N LEU A 57 -4.32 10.83 9.79
CA LEU A 57 -5.20 9.67 9.61
C LEU A 57 -6.10 9.83 8.37
N THR A 58 -6.74 10.99 8.22
CA THR A 58 -7.64 11.25 7.08
C THR A 58 -6.89 11.27 5.74
N LEU A 59 -5.71 11.91 5.67
CA LEU A 59 -4.88 11.90 4.47
C LEU A 59 -4.41 10.47 4.12
N GLY A 60 -4.01 9.68 5.13
CA GLY A 60 -3.65 8.27 4.92
C GLY A 60 -4.81 7.41 4.39
N ALA A 61 -6.03 7.61 4.90
CA ALA A 61 -7.22 6.91 4.41
C ALA A 61 -7.56 7.30 2.96
N CYS A 62 -7.39 8.57 2.59
CA CYS A 62 -7.57 9.04 1.21
C CYS A 62 -6.56 8.40 0.24
N GLU A 63 -5.27 8.32 0.62
CA GLU A 63 -4.26 7.63 -0.20
C GLU A 63 -4.56 6.13 -0.36
N ALA A 64 -4.99 5.47 0.70
CA ALA A 64 -5.40 4.06 0.65
C ALA A 64 -6.59 3.84 -0.30
N ALA A 65 -7.60 4.72 -0.25
CA ALA A 65 -8.75 4.67 -1.16
C ALA A 65 -8.34 4.87 -2.64
N LEU A 66 -7.41 5.80 -2.90
CA LEU A 66 -6.84 5.99 -4.24
C LEU A 66 -6.10 4.73 -4.71
N GLY A 67 -5.26 4.14 -3.85
CA GLY A 67 -4.55 2.89 -4.15
C GLY A 67 -5.50 1.73 -4.48
N LEU A 68 -6.58 1.56 -3.71
CA LEU A 68 -7.59 0.54 -3.95
C LEU A 68 -8.32 0.77 -5.28
N SER A 69 -8.66 2.03 -5.61
CA SER A 69 -9.37 2.35 -6.85
C SER A 69 -8.57 2.01 -8.11
N VAL A 70 -7.26 2.28 -8.09
CA VAL A 70 -6.33 1.90 -9.17
C VAL A 70 -6.29 0.38 -9.30
N LEU A 71 -6.25 -0.33 -8.18
CA LEU A 71 -6.16 -1.78 -8.19
C LEU A 71 -7.43 -2.46 -8.71
N VAL A 72 -8.60 -1.96 -8.32
CA VAL A 72 -9.88 -2.40 -8.88
C VAL A 72 -9.94 -2.14 -10.38
N SER A 73 -9.39 -1.02 -10.86
CA SER A 73 -9.30 -0.75 -12.30
C SER A 73 -8.42 -1.77 -13.03
N LEU A 74 -7.25 -2.12 -12.46
CA LEU A 74 -6.35 -3.14 -13.00
C LEU A 74 -7.02 -4.51 -13.08
N MET A 75 -7.78 -4.92 -12.05
CA MET A 75 -8.50 -6.20 -12.07
C MET A 75 -9.62 -6.25 -13.12
N ARG A 76 -10.27 -5.12 -13.45
CA ARG A 76 -11.28 -5.07 -14.52
C ARG A 76 -10.68 -5.15 -15.92
N PHE A 77 -9.44 -4.68 -16.12
CA PHE A 77 -8.74 -4.77 -17.40
C PHE A 77 -7.98 -6.11 -17.59
N HIS A 78 -7.53 -6.73 -16.50
CA HIS A 78 -6.79 -8.00 -16.51
C HIS A 78 -7.56 -9.07 -15.74
N GLY A 79 -8.52 -9.71 -16.41
CA GLY A 79 -9.37 -10.75 -15.84
C GLY A 79 -8.71 -12.14 -15.69
N ASN A 80 -7.38 -12.24 -15.59
CA ASN A 80 -6.77 -13.54 -15.29
C ASN A 80 -5.46 -13.40 -14.53
N ASP A 81 -5.38 -14.22 -13.48
CA ASP A 81 -4.36 -14.27 -12.46
C ASP A 81 -2.93 -14.34 -13.01
N GLN A 82 -2.02 -13.77 -12.23
CA GLN A 82 -0.57 -13.72 -12.37
C GLN A 82 -0.01 -12.42 -12.97
N LEU A 83 0.88 -11.83 -12.16
CA LEU A 83 1.66 -10.61 -12.41
C LEU A 83 2.48 -10.59 -13.71
N SER A 84 2.55 -11.71 -14.43
CA SER A 84 3.20 -11.83 -15.74
C SER A 84 2.54 -10.95 -16.81
N SER A 85 1.31 -10.53 -16.59
CA SER A 85 0.48 -9.81 -17.55
C SER A 85 0.44 -8.28 -17.31
N VAL A 86 0.93 -7.83 -16.14
CA VAL A 86 0.98 -6.40 -15.75
C VAL A 86 2.04 -5.60 -16.52
N LEU A 87 2.95 -6.25 -17.25
CA LEU A 87 3.80 -5.62 -18.26
C LEU A 87 2.97 -5.19 -19.49
N SER A 88 2.09 -4.22 -19.26
CA SER A 88 1.22 -3.50 -20.20
C SER A 88 1.97 -2.77 -21.31
N VAL A 89 3.32 -2.79 -21.33
CA VAL A 89 4.11 -2.33 -22.47
C VAL A 89 3.85 -3.18 -23.72
N LYS A 90 3.53 -4.48 -23.59
CA LYS A 90 3.21 -5.32 -24.76
C LYS A 90 1.87 -4.99 -25.41
N TRP A 91 0.90 -4.46 -24.65
CA TRP A 91 -0.42 -4.11 -25.18
C TRP A 91 -0.42 -2.74 -25.86
N PHE A 92 0.28 -1.74 -25.27
CA PHE A 92 0.55 -0.48 -25.96
C PHE A 92 1.39 -0.67 -27.23
N ALA A 93 2.43 -1.51 -27.18
CA ALA A 93 3.23 -1.82 -28.37
C ALA A 93 2.41 -2.46 -29.50
N LYS A 94 1.37 -3.25 -29.16
CA LYS A 94 0.46 -3.87 -30.15
C LYS A 94 -0.53 -2.87 -30.77
N ILE A 95 -0.86 -1.78 -30.08
CA ILE A 95 -1.72 -0.70 -30.61
C ILE A 95 -0.93 0.29 -31.47
N THR A 96 0.38 0.44 -31.27
CA THR A 96 1.23 1.28 -32.14
C THR A 96 1.78 0.57 -33.39
N TYR A 97 1.71 -0.76 -33.45
CA TYR A 97 2.19 -1.57 -34.59
C TYR A 97 1.08 -2.17 -35.46
N ASN A 98 -0.16 -1.69 -35.32
CA ASN A 98 -1.30 -1.92 -36.23
C ASN A 98 -2.20 -0.70 -36.24
#